data_AF-A0A2V7IFW4-F1
#
_entry.id   AF-A0A2V7IFW4-F1
#
_cell.length_a   1.000
_cell.length_b   1.000
_cell.length_c   1.000
_cell.angle_alpha   90.00
_cell.angle_beta   90.00
_cell.angle_gamma   90.00
#
_symmetry.space_group_name_H-M   'P 1'
#
loop_
_entity.id
_entity.type
_entity.pdbx_description
1 polymer ?
#
loop_
_entity_poly.entity_id
_entity_poly.type
_entity_poly.pdbx_seq_one_letter_code
_entity_poly.pdbx_strand_id
1 'polypeptide(L)'
;MAFPEPDSPCCTMSADPTPAELPPGLLEEYLQSARGQLQLLAQLADRLAARNDDVEALEALRREVHKIHGSAGSYGFWSASRLAAGMEETAKDWAARPGDTEADRGSLARWFVLRLAGALGLEAPISTPAAPQPGPASMPADRPRAGPETPEVILVEDDPALAELLSYGLQSRGYRFRLFRNGREALDALLALDSGEAHPLLLLDVDLPALDGYSIFDTLQRERPGTFRVVFTTVHGNEAEQLRGLEAGALDYLVKPISLRVALEKIRRWVGR
;
A
#
# COMPACT_ATOMS: atom_id res chain seq x y z
N MET A 1 46.70 -3.57 15.52
CA MET A 1 45.78 -2.58 16.12
C MET A 1 44.38 -3.10 15.87
N ALA A 2 43.73 -3.59 16.92
CA ALA A 2 42.38 -4.16 16.86
C ALA A 2 41.36 -3.03 16.95
N PHE A 3 40.38 -3.02 16.05
CA PHE A 3 39.20 -2.15 16.13
C PHE A 3 38.15 -2.82 17.02
N PRO A 4 37.50 -2.09 17.93
CA PRO A 4 36.39 -2.65 18.71
C PRO A 4 35.13 -2.78 17.84
N GLU A 5 34.43 -3.90 17.99
CA GLU A 5 33.09 -4.12 17.44
C GLU A 5 32.09 -3.15 18.10
N PRO A 6 31.14 -2.55 17.35
CA PRO A 6 29.98 -1.94 17.95
C PRO A 6 28.94 -3.03 18.23
N ASP A 7 28.92 -3.50 19.48
CA ASP A 7 27.71 -4.04 20.10
C ASP A 7 26.64 -2.94 20.03
N SER A 8 25.59 -3.17 19.25
CA SER A 8 24.35 -2.39 19.32
C SER A 8 23.15 -3.33 19.30
N PRO A 9 22.18 -3.07 20.18
CA PRO A 9 21.24 -4.08 20.64
C PRO A 9 20.29 -4.49 19.52
N CYS A 10 20.04 -5.79 19.46
CA CYS A 10 18.98 -6.42 18.70
C CYS A 10 17.65 -5.70 19.01
N CYS A 11 17.21 -4.83 18.09
CA CYS A 11 15.88 -4.23 18.16
C CYS A 11 14.87 -5.34 17.91
N THR A 12 14.23 -5.69 19.01
CA THR A 12 13.10 -6.59 19.16
C THR A 12 11.99 -6.26 18.16
N MET A 13 11.51 -7.32 17.49
CA MET A 13 10.17 -7.49 16.89
C MET A 13 9.44 -6.19 16.49
N SER A 14 9.22 -5.98 15.19
CA SER A 14 8.07 -5.21 14.71
C SER A 14 6.80 -6.04 14.95
N ALA A 15 6.50 -6.28 16.23
CA ALA A 15 5.19 -6.66 16.69
C ALA A 15 4.43 -5.36 16.94
N ASP A 16 3.16 -5.31 16.54
CA ASP A 16 2.27 -4.24 16.96
C ASP A 16 2.45 -3.99 18.47
N PRO A 17 2.63 -2.73 18.91
CA PRO A 17 2.91 -2.46 20.30
C PRO A 17 1.76 -2.99 21.17
N THR A 18 2.12 -3.62 22.29
CA THR A 18 1.16 -4.18 23.23
C THR A 18 0.16 -3.09 23.63
N PRO A 19 -1.15 -3.27 23.41
CA PRO A 19 -2.13 -2.26 23.76
C PRO A 19 -2.05 -1.94 25.25
N ALA A 20 -2.14 -0.67 25.61
CA ALA A 20 -2.39 -0.29 27.00
C ALA A 20 -3.68 -0.96 27.48
N GLU A 21 -3.75 -1.39 28.74
CA GLU A 21 -4.98 -1.96 29.30
C GLU A 21 -6.13 -0.95 29.17
N LEU A 22 -7.12 -1.29 28.35
CA LEU A 22 -8.29 -0.45 28.12
C LEU A 22 -9.24 -0.52 29.33
N PRO A 23 -9.87 0.60 29.73
CA PRO A 23 -10.95 0.57 30.70
C PRO A 23 -12.07 -0.41 30.30
N PRO A 24 -12.73 -1.08 31.27
CA PRO A 24 -13.87 -1.95 30.97
C PRO A 24 -14.96 -1.23 30.18
N GLY A 25 -15.52 -1.89 29.15
CA GLY A 25 -16.60 -1.36 28.32
C GLY A 25 -16.18 -0.37 27.23
N LEU A 26 -15.01 0.27 27.32
CA LEU A 26 -14.57 1.27 26.34
C LEU A 26 -14.35 0.67 24.94
N LEU A 27 -13.84 -0.56 24.87
CA LEU A 27 -13.67 -1.28 23.61
C LEU A 27 -15.03 -1.59 22.94
N GLU A 28 -16.04 -1.94 23.74
CA GLU A 28 -17.38 -2.25 23.24
C GLU A 28 -18.07 -0.99 22.69
N GLU A 29 -17.93 0.14 23.38
CA GLU A 29 -18.41 1.44 22.91
C GLU A 29 -17.73 1.86 21.60
N TYR A 30 -16.41 1.69 21.52
CA TYR A 30 -15.65 1.95 20.30
C TYR A 30 -16.15 1.09 19.14
N LEU A 31 -16.26 -0.23 19.33
CA LEU A 31 -16.73 -1.14 18.28
C LEU A 31 -18.17 -0.84 17.86
N GLN A 32 -19.04 -0.43 18.79
CA GLN A 32 -20.40 0.00 18.47
C GLN A 32 -20.42 1.26 17.60
N SER A 33 -19.58 2.25 17.93
CA SER A 33 -19.40 3.44 17.10
C SER A 33 -18.83 3.10 15.72
N ALA A 34 -17.82 2.22 15.67
CA ALA A 34 -17.19 1.78 14.43
C ALA A 34 -18.17 1.04 13.50
N ARG A 35 -19.11 0.24 14.03
CA ARG A 35 -20.20 -0.35 13.21
C ARG A 35 -21.04 0.72 12.52
N GLY A 36 -21.43 1.77 13.24
CA GLY A 36 -22.18 2.89 12.67
C GLY A 36 -21.39 3.63 11.59
N GLN A 37 -20.09 3.85 11.81
CA GLN A 37 -19.21 4.46 10.82
C GLN A 37 -19.07 3.59 9.57
N LEU A 38 -18.88 2.27 9.71
CA LEU A 38 -18.82 1.34 8.57
C LEU A 38 -20.11 1.36 7.75
N GLN A 39 -21.28 1.43 8.39
CA GLN A 39 -22.57 1.55 7.70
C GLN A 39 -22.66 2.83 6.88
N LEU A 40 -22.21 3.96 7.43
CA LEU A 40 -22.17 5.22 6.71
C LEU A 40 -21.18 5.17 5.53
N LEU A 41 -19.98 4.61 5.73
CA LEU A 41 -19.01 4.43 4.66
C LEU A 41 -19.54 3.55 3.52
N ALA A 42 -20.29 2.50 3.84
CA ALA A 42 -20.98 1.68 2.84
C ALA A 42 -21.99 2.47 2.01
N GLN A 43 -22.83 3.28 2.65
CA GLN A 43 -23.80 4.14 1.95
C GLN A 43 -23.11 5.17 1.05
N LEU A 44 -21.99 5.72 1.50
CA LEU A 44 -21.18 6.64 0.71
C LEU A 44 -20.53 5.93 -0.49
N ALA A 45 -20.08 4.69 -0.32
CA ALA A 45 -19.56 3.88 -1.42
C ALA A 45 -20.65 3.60 -2.48
N ASP A 46 -21.88 3.33 -2.06
CA ASP A 46 -23.02 3.15 -2.98
C ASP A 46 -23.37 4.45 -3.72
N ARG A 47 -23.32 5.60 -3.04
CA ARG A 47 -23.49 6.92 -3.68
C ARG A 47 -22.41 7.16 -4.74
N LEU A 48 -21.14 6.85 -4.43
CA LEU A 48 -20.03 7.01 -5.37
C LEU A 48 -20.11 6.03 -6.54
N ALA A 49 -20.67 4.84 -6.34
CA ALA A 49 -20.95 3.90 -7.42
C ALA A 49 -22.05 4.43 -8.37
N ALA A 50 -23.06 5.12 -7.84
CA ALA A 50 -24.14 5.73 -8.62
C ALA A 50 -23.72 7.05 -9.30
N ARG A 51 -22.90 7.86 -8.61
CA ARG A 51 -22.42 9.18 -9.05
C ARG A 51 -20.98 9.38 -8.60
N ASN A 52 -20.05 9.08 -9.50
CA ASN A 52 -18.62 9.06 -9.20
C ASN A 52 -18.05 10.43 -8.78
N ASP A 53 -18.65 11.53 -9.25
CA ASP A 53 -18.26 12.92 -8.99
C ASP A 53 -19.03 13.57 -7.82
N ASP A 54 -19.71 12.77 -6.98
CA ASP A 54 -20.44 13.27 -5.81
C ASP A 54 -19.51 13.88 -4.75
N VAL A 55 -19.25 15.18 -4.88
CA VAL A 55 -18.37 15.97 -4.00
C VAL A 55 -18.76 15.84 -2.53
N GLU A 56 -20.06 15.84 -2.24
CA GLU A 56 -20.55 15.72 -0.86
C GLU A 56 -20.21 14.34 -0.29
N ALA A 57 -20.40 13.29 -1.09
CA ALA A 57 -20.04 11.93 -0.68
C ALA A 57 -18.53 11.77 -0.49
N LEU A 58 -17.69 12.36 -1.36
CA LEU A 58 -16.23 12.35 -1.22
C LEU A 58 -15.77 13.04 0.07
N GLU A 59 -16.32 14.21 0.36
CA GLU A 59 -15.99 14.96 1.57
C GLU A 59 -16.49 14.25 2.83
N ALA A 60 -17.67 13.64 2.79
CA ALA A 60 -18.17 12.81 3.88
C ALA A 60 -17.30 11.56 4.10
N LEU A 61 -16.90 10.88 3.01
CA LEU A 61 -16.03 9.70 3.07
C LEU A 61 -14.72 10.04 3.78
N ARG A 62 -14.05 11.12 3.34
CA ARG A 62 -12.82 11.60 3.96
C ARG A 62 -12.98 11.85 5.46
N ARG A 63 -14.05 12.56 5.87
CA ARG A 63 -14.30 12.88 7.29
C ARG A 63 -14.54 11.65 8.15
N GLU A 64 -15.32 10.69 7.67
CA GLU A 64 -15.65 9.49 8.45
C GLU A 64 -14.45 8.56 8.60
N VAL A 65 -13.67 8.39 7.52
CA VAL A 65 -12.44 7.61 7.55
C VAL A 65 -11.41 8.25 8.49
N HIS A 66 -11.29 9.58 8.49
CA HIS A 66 -10.39 10.29 9.41
C HIS A 66 -10.67 9.97 10.89
N LYS A 67 -11.95 9.81 11.27
CA LYS A 67 -12.32 9.40 12.65
C LYS A 67 -11.83 8.01 12.99
N ILE A 68 -11.94 7.05 12.05
CA ILE A 68 -11.42 5.68 12.23
C ILE A 68 -9.89 5.73 12.33
N HIS A 69 -9.24 6.41 11.39
CA HIS A 69 -7.78 6.54 11.35
C HIS A 69 -7.22 7.11 12.66
N GLY A 70 -7.80 8.20 13.15
CA GLY A 70 -7.36 8.89 14.36
C GLY A 70 -7.68 8.18 15.69
N SER A 71 -8.42 7.06 15.68
CA SER A 71 -8.82 6.37 16.91
C SER A 71 -8.42 4.89 16.94
N ALA A 72 -8.50 4.16 15.82
CA ALA A 72 -8.34 2.70 15.79
C ALA A 72 -7.05 2.18 16.44
N GLY A 73 -5.92 2.87 16.22
CA GLY A 73 -4.63 2.47 16.80
C GLY A 73 -4.63 2.54 18.34
N SER A 74 -5.30 3.53 18.93
CA SER A 74 -5.43 3.66 20.40
C SER A 74 -6.21 2.52 21.04
N TYR A 75 -7.01 1.78 20.25
CA TYR A 75 -7.75 0.59 20.67
C TYR A 75 -7.07 -0.72 20.29
N GLY A 76 -5.84 -0.67 19.76
CA GLY A 76 -5.08 -1.84 19.33
C GLY A 76 -5.39 -2.33 17.91
N PHE A 77 -6.24 -1.63 17.16
CA PHE A 77 -6.56 -1.96 15.77
C PHE A 77 -5.61 -1.26 14.79
N TRP A 78 -4.32 -1.58 14.88
CA TRP A 78 -3.27 -0.96 14.06
C TRP A 78 -3.49 -1.16 12.55
N SER A 79 -3.86 -2.38 12.14
CA SER A 79 -4.20 -2.66 10.74
C SER A 79 -5.39 -1.83 10.24
N ALA A 80 -6.42 -1.64 11.08
CA ALA A 80 -7.56 -0.80 10.73
C ALA A 80 -7.16 0.69 10.62
N SER A 81 -6.28 1.17 11.51
CA SER A 81 -5.76 2.54 11.45
C SER A 81 -4.97 2.80 10.15
N ARG A 82 -4.12 1.86 9.72
CA ARG A 82 -3.35 1.96 8.46
C ARG A 82 -4.24 1.89 7.22
N LEU A 83 -5.21 0.96 7.20
CA LEU A 83 -6.24 0.89 6.15
C LEU A 83 -7.01 2.21 6.03
N ALA A 84 -7.43 2.77 7.16
CA ALA A 84 -8.13 4.05 7.20
C ALA A 84 -7.22 5.18 6.71
N ALA A 85 -5.94 5.20 7.05
CA ALA A 85 -4.98 6.20 6.53
C ALA A 85 -4.90 6.17 5.00
N GLY A 86 -4.77 4.97 4.41
CA GLY A 86 -4.72 4.80 2.96
C GLY A 86 -6.03 5.20 2.26
N MET A 87 -7.17 4.87 2.88
CA MET A 87 -8.49 5.29 2.40
C MET A 87 -8.67 6.81 2.49
N GLU A 88 -8.21 7.44 3.58
CA GLU A 88 -8.28 8.89 3.78
C GLU A 88 -7.45 9.62 2.72
N GLU A 89 -6.24 9.14 2.44
CA GLU A 89 -5.37 9.70 1.40
C GLU A 89 -5.98 9.55 0.00
N THR A 90 -6.58 8.40 -0.26
CA THR A 90 -7.33 8.16 -1.52
C THR A 90 -8.54 9.09 -1.63
N ALA A 91 -9.28 9.30 -0.55
CA ALA A 91 -10.43 10.21 -0.53
C ALA A 91 -10.03 11.68 -0.70
N LYS A 92 -8.89 12.11 -0.13
CA LYS A 92 -8.30 13.44 -0.37
C LYS A 92 -7.99 13.66 -1.85
N ASP A 93 -7.37 12.66 -2.49
CA ASP A 93 -7.05 12.69 -3.90
C ASP A 93 -8.28 12.88 -4.79
N TRP A 94 -9.36 12.14 -4.47
CA TRP A 94 -10.64 12.24 -5.18
C TRP A 94 -11.33 13.59 -4.97
N ALA A 95 -11.36 14.08 -3.73
CA ALA A 95 -12.01 15.35 -3.39
C ALA A 95 -11.32 16.54 -4.07
N ALA A 96 -10.00 16.49 -4.26
CA ALA A 96 -9.27 17.50 -5.02
C ALA A 96 -9.65 17.52 -6.52
N ARG A 97 -10.22 16.42 -7.04
CA ARG A 97 -10.48 16.22 -8.48
C ARG A 97 -11.80 15.46 -8.71
N PRO A 98 -12.95 16.04 -8.35
CA PRO A 98 -14.21 15.31 -8.40
C PRO A 98 -14.61 14.87 -9.81
N GLY A 99 -14.25 15.64 -10.84
CA GLY A 99 -14.54 15.30 -12.25
C GLY A 99 -13.68 14.18 -12.86
N ASP A 100 -12.71 13.64 -12.12
CA ASP A 100 -11.93 12.50 -12.60
C ASP A 100 -12.71 11.19 -12.46
N THR A 101 -13.08 10.63 -13.60
CA THR A 101 -13.89 9.41 -13.68
C THR A 101 -13.09 8.15 -14.00
N GLU A 102 -11.75 8.25 -14.11
CA GLU A 102 -10.89 7.10 -14.43
C GLU A 102 -10.87 6.07 -13.28
N ALA A 103 -11.07 6.52 -12.05
CA ALA A 103 -11.15 5.65 -10.88
C ALA A 103 -12.59 5.15 -10.63
N ASP A 104 -12.76 3.84 -10.48
CA ASP A 104 -13.97 3.25 -9.91
C ASP A 104 -13.99 3.47 -8.39
N ARG A 105 -14.46 4.67 -7.98
CA ARG A 105 -14.43 5.10 -6.58
C ARG A 105 -15.40 4.30 -5.72
N GLY A 106 -16.56 3.91 -6.28
CA GLY A 106 -17.55 3.09 -5.59
C GLY A 106 -16.99 1.71 -5.22
N SER A 107 -16.41 1.00 -6.19
CA SER A 107 -15.81 -0.32 -5.93
C SER A 107 -14.62 -0.24 -4.97
N LEU A 108 -13.74 0.77 -5.13
CA LEU A 108 -12.61 0.92 -4.22
C LEU A 108 -13.05 1.31 -2.80
N ALA A 109 -14.05 2.18 -2.65
CA ALA A 109 -14.61 2.52 -1.35
C ALA A 109 -15.24 1.29 -0.68
N ARG A 110 -16.01 0.47 -1.42
CA ARG A 110 -16.55 -0.80 -0.90
C ARG A 110 -15.43 -1.76 -0.47
N TRP A 111 -14.36 -1.87 -1.26
CA TRP A 111 -13.21 -2.69 -0.91
C TRP A 111 -12.59 -2.27 0.43
N PHE A 112 -12.39 -0.96 0.64
CA PHE A 112 -11.90 -0.45 1.93
C PHE A 112 -12.86 -0.76 3.07
N VAL A 113 -14.17 -0.61 2.88
CA VAL A 113 -15.18 -0.93 3.91
C VAL A 113 -15.12 -2.39 4.33
N LEU A 114 -15.02 -3.32 3.37
CA LEU A 114 -14.88 -4.76 3.67
C LEU A 114 -13.61 -5.05 4.49
N ARG A 115 -12.50 -4.40 4.15
CA ARG A 115 -11.22 -4.59 4.85
C ARG A 115 -11.19 -3.95 6.23
N LEU A 116 -11.77 -2.76 6.38
CA LEU A 116 -11.92 -2.12 7.68
C LEU A 116 -12.80 -2.96 8.62
N ALA A 117 -13.91 -3.50 8.12
CA ALA A 117 -14.77 -4.40 8.90
C ALA A 117 -13.99 -5.63 9.38
N GLY A 118 -13.26 -6.30 8.48
CA GLY A 118 -12.41 -7.44 8.83
C GLY A 118 -11.32 -7.11 9.84
N ALA A 119 -10.62 -5.98 9.65
CA ALA A 119 -9.56 -5.53 10.55
C ALA A 119 -10.07 -5.13 11.95
N LEU A 120 -11.35 -4.76 12.07
CA LEU A 120 -12.02 -4.45 13.33
C LEU A 120 -12.71 -5.68 13.96
N GLY A 121 -12.70 -6.85 13.29
CA GLY A 121 -13.45 -8.03 13.72
C GLY A 121 -14.97 -7.83 13.68
N LEU A 122 -15.45 -6.98 12.78
CA LEU A 122 -16.86 -6.64 12.61
C LEU A 122 -17.44 -7.27 11.34
N GLU A 123 -18.73 -7.56 11.36
CA GLU A 123 -19.45 -7.93 10.14
C GLU A 123 -19.54 -6.72 9.20
N ALA A 124 -19.23 -6.96 7.92
CA ALA A 124 -19.33 -5.91 6.92
C ALA A 124 -20.81 -5.54 6.66
N PRO A 125 -21.15 -4.24 6.63
CA PRO A 125 -22.52 -3.78 6.38
C PRO A 125 -22.94 -3.86 4.90
N ILE A 126 -22.12 -4.49 4.05
CA ILE A 126 -22.33 -4.67 2.62
C ILE A 126 -22.21 -6.14 2.29
N SER A 127 -23.18 -6.64 1.51
CA SER A 127 -23.02 -7.93 0.84
C SER A 127 -21.89 -7.78 -0.19
N THR A 128 -20.96 -8.73 -0.21
CA THR A 128 -19.87 -8.76 -1.17
C THR A 128 -20.47 -8.71 -2.58
N PRO A 129 -20.18 -7.69 -3.41
CA PRO A 129 -20.25 -7.91 -4.84
C PRO A 129 -19.22 -9.01 -5.16
N ALA A 130 -19.40 -9.77 -6.25
CA ALA A 130 -18.28 -10.52 -6.82
C ALA A 130 -17.05 -9.59 -6.85
N ALA A 131 -15.89 -10.09 -6.41
CA ALA A 131 -14.64 -9.31 -6.35
C ALA A 131 -14.57 -8.38 -7.57
N PRO A 132 -14.29 -7.07 -7.40
CA PRO A 132 -14.33 -6.11 -8.48
C PRO A 132 -13.66 -6.72 -9.70
N GLN A 133 -14.46 -7.05 -10.71
CA GLN A 133 -13.89 -7.52 -11.95
C GLN A 133 -13.25 -6.27 -12.54
N PRO A 134 -11.93 -6.26 -12.77
CA PRO A 134 -11.33 -5.13 -13.44
C PRO A 134 -12.11 -4.94 -14.75
N GLY A 135 -12.82 -3.82 -14.87
CA GLY A 135 -13.36 -3.39 -16.15
C GLY A 135 -12.23 -3.46 -17.18
N PRO A 136 -12.51 -3.76 -18.45
CA PRO A 136 -11.46 -3.97 -19.44
C PRO A 136 -10.48 -2.79 -19.38
N ALA A 137 -9.30 -3.06 -18.83
CA ALA A 137 -8.25 -2.09 -18.75
C ALA A 137 -7.90 -1.78 -20.20
N SER A 138 -8.15 -0.56 -20.64
CA SER A 138 -7.55 -0.06 -21.87
C SER A 138 -6.04 -0.04 -21.64
N MET A 139 -5.38 -1.15 -22.00
CA MET A 139 -3.93 -1.19 -22.02
C MET A 139 -3.45 -0.02 -22.88
N PRO A 140 -2.50 0.81 -22.43
CA PRO A 140 -1.73 1.58 -23.38
C PRO A 140 -1.01 0.57 -24.29
N ALA A 141 -1.36 0.58 -25.58
CA ALA A 141 -1.03 -0.44 -26.57
C ALA A 141 0.47 -0.56 -26.93
N ASP A 142 1.36 0.08 -26.17
CA ASP A 142 2.72 0.38 -26.61
C ASP A 142 3.81 -0.04 -25.59
N ARG A 143 3.54 -1.07 -24.78
CA ARG A 143 4.54 -1.57 -23.82
C ARG A 143 5.40 -2.70 -24.41
N PRO A 144 6.74 -2.63 -24.26
CA PRO A 144 7.62 -3.74 -24.61
C PRO A 144 7.21 -4.99 -23.83
N ARG A 145 6.85 -6.06 -24.56
CA ARG A 145 6.60 -7.37 -23.96
C ARG A 145 7.94 -8.02 -23.61
N ALA A 146 8.33 -7.94 -22.34
CA ALA A 146 9.22 -8.96 -21.78
C ALA A 146 8.57 -10.36 -21.95
N GLY A 147 9.38 -11.41 -21.94
CA GLY A 147 8.91 -12.79 -22.09
C GLY A 147 7.75 -13.14 -21.13
N PRO A 148 6.95 -14.18 -21.46
CA PRO A 148 5.67 -14.48 -20.80
C PRO A 148 5.74 -14.71 -19.28
N GLU A 149 6.93 -14.92 -18.71
CA GLU A 149 7.15 -15.30 -17.30
C GLU A 149 7.68 -14.16 -16.38
N THR A 150 8.34 -13.12 -16.91
CA THR A 150 9.01 -12.11 -16.07
C THR A 150 8.04 -11.02 -15.56
N PRO A 151 7.93 -10.75 -14.24
CA PRO A 151 7.04 -9.70 -13.76
C PRO A 151 7.49 -8.31 -14.25
N GLU A 152 6.53 -7.44 -14.55
CA GLU A 152 6.81 -6.01 -14.84
C GLU A 152 7.04 -5.23 -13.54
N VAL A 153 6.33 -5.62 -12.48
CA VAL A 153 6.39 -5.00 -11.16
C VAL A 153 6.65 -6.08 -10.09
N ILE A 154 7.54 -5.80 -9.16
CA ILE A 154 7.76 -6.64 -7.97
C ILE A 154 7.44 -5.77 -6.76
N LEU A 155 6.56 -6.23 -5.90
CA LEU A 155 6.20 -5.58 -4.64
C LEU A 155 6.90 -6.32 -3.50
N VAL A 156 7.59 -5.59 -2.64
CA VAL A 156 8.10 -6.09 -1.36
C VAL A 156 7.53 -5.22 -0.27
N GLU A 157 6.46 -5.69 0.38
CA GLU A 157 5.63 -4.92 1.33
C GLU A 157 5.06 -5.90 2.37
N ASP A 158 5.36 -5.67 3.64
CA ASP A 158 4.91 -6.53 4.74
C ASP A 158 3.49 -6.16 5.22
N ASP A 159 3.10 -4.89 5.09
CA ASP A 159 1.76 -4.40 5.43
C ASP A 159 0.70 -5.05 4.50
N PRO A 160 -0.16 -5.95 5.02
CA PRO A 160 -1.18 -6.61 4.20
C PRO A 160 -2.10 -5.62 3.50
N ALA A 161 -2.46 -4.53 4.16
CA ALA A 161 -3.41 -3.56 3.66
C ALA A 161 -2.87 -2.85 2.43
N LEU A 162 -1.62 -2.37 2.52
CA LEU A 162 -0.97 -1.67 1.44
C LEU A 162 -0.61 -2.61 0.30
N ALA A 163 -0.11 -3.81 0.60
CA ALA A 163 0.19 -4.84 -0.38
C ALA A 163 -1.06 -5.22 -1.21
N GLU A 164 -2.22 -5.40 -0.57
CA GLU A 164 -3.47 -5.68 -1.27
C GLU A 164 -3.98 -4.48 -2.08
N LEU A 165 -3.88 -3.26 -1.54
CA LEU A 165 -4.29 -2.03 -2.24
C LEU A 165 -3.48 -1.83 -3.54
N LEU A 166 -2.15 -1.98 -3.45
CA LEU A 166 -1.26 -1.90 -4.62
C LEU A 166 -1.54 -3.04 -5.60
N SER A 167 -1.74 -4.26 -5.10
CA SER A 167 -2.09 -5.42 -5.94
C SER A 167 -3.39 -5.18 -6.72
N TYR A 168 -4.42 -4.63 -6.07
CA TYR A 168 -5.67 -4.24 -6.72
C TYR A 168 -5.44 -3.20 -7.83
N GLY A 169 -4.64 -2.18 -7.55
CA GLY A 169 -4.26 -1.16 -8.53
C GLY A 169 -3.49 -1.70 -9.73
N LEU A 170 -2.59 -2.66 -9.49
CA LEU A 170 -1.80 -3.30 -10.55
C LEU A 170 -2.67 -4.22 -11.42
N GLN A 171 -3.52 -5.05 -10.80
CA GLN A 171 -4.46 -5.94 -11.49
C GLN A 171 -5.44 -5.15 -12.36
N SER A 172 -6.02 -4.08 -11.82
CA SER A 172 -6.94 -3.22 -12.57
C SER A 172 -6.33 -2.52 -13.78
N ARG A 173 -4.99 -2.39 -13.83
CA ARG A 173 -4.24 -1.83 -14.97
C ARG A 173 -3.56 -2.91 -15.82
N GLY A 174 -3.79 -4.19 -15.53
CA GLY A 174 -3.26 -5.32 -16.31
C GLY A 174 -1.75 -5.54 -16.16
N TYR A 175 -1.11 -5.03 -15.11
CA TYR A 175 0.32 -5.31 -14.87
C TYR A 175 0.52 -6.76 -14.44
N ARG A 176 1.57 -7.40 -14.96
CA ARG A 176 2.09 -8.62 -14.34
C ARG A 176 2.97 -8.26 -13.15
N PHE A 177 2.67 -8.82 -11.99
CA PHE A 177 3.45 -8.54 -10.79
C PHE A 177 3.65 -9.76 -9.89
N ARG A 178 4.65 -9.67 -9.02
CA ARG A 178 4.91 -10.62 -7.94
C ARG A 178 4.96 -9.86 -6.61
N LEU A 179 4.35 -10.41 -5.57
CA LEU A 179 4.34 -9.83 -4.22
C LEU A 179 5.16 -10.71 -3.28
N PHE A 180 6.01 -10.08 -2.49
CA PHE A 180 6.71 -10.66 -1.35
C PHE A 180 6.34 -9.88 -0.09
N ARG A 181 6.11 -10.60 1.00
CA ARG A 181 5.78 -10.01 2.32
C ARG A 181 6.92 -10.09 3.32
N ASN A 182 8.07 -10.60 2.88
CA ASN A 182 9.25 -10.81 3.70
C ASN A 182 10.51 -10.43 2.89
N GLY A 183 11.37 -9.60 3.50
CA GLY A 183 12.57 -9.10 2.83
C GLY A 183 13.59 -10.17 2.45
N ARG A 184 13.75 -11.23 3.28
CA ARG A 184 14.68 -12.34 2.99
C ARG A 184 14.19 -13.16 1.80
N GLU A 185 12.91 -13.58 1.83
CA GLU A 185 12.30 -14.32 0.73
C GLU A 185 12.36 -13.51 -0.57
N ALA A 186 12.10 -12.21 -0.49
CA ALA A 186 12.22 -11.30 -1.63
C ALA A 186 13.64 -11.30 -2.19
N LEU A 187 14.66 -11.09 -1.34
CA LEU A 187 16.05 -11.04 -1.79
C LEU A 187 16.49 -12.35 -2.46
N ASP A 188 16.18 -13.49 -1.84
CA ASP A 188 16.55 -14.81 -2.38
C ASP A 188 15.91 -15.02 -3.77
N ALA A 189 14.64 -14.66 -3.91
CA ALA A 189 13.93 -14.76 -5.18
C ALA A 189 14.42 -13.76 -6.24
N LEU A 190 14.81 -12.55 -5.83
CA LEU A 190 15.33 -11.51 -6.72
C LEU A 190 16.72 -11.87 -7.26
N LEU A 191 17.57 -12.48 -6.44
CA LEU A 191 18.88 -12.98 -6.86
C LEU A 191 18.77 -14.16 -7.83
N ALA A 192 17.75 -15.01 -7.65
CA ALA A 192 17.48 -16.16 -8.52
C ALA A 192 16.65 -15.83 -9.77
N LEU A 193 16.12 -14.61 -9.89
CA LEU A 193 15.22 -14.24 -10.99
C LEU A 193 15.97 -14.13 -12.31
N ASP A 194 15.63 -14.98 -13.28
CA ASP A 194 16.01 -14.79 -14.67
C ASP A 194 15.12 -13.73 -15.32
N SER A 195 15.65 -12.51 -15.38
CA SER A 195 14.99 -11.36 -15.99
C SER A 195 15.30 -11.20 -17.47
N GLY A 196 16.25 -11.95 -18.04
CA GLY A 196 16.77 -11.70 -19.40
C GLY A 196 17.12 -10.23 -19.61
N GLU A 197 16.58 -9.62 -20.68
CA GLU A 197 16.71 -8.18 -20.99
C GLU A 197 15.64 -7.32 -20.30
N ALA A 198 14.71 -7.91 -19.55
CA ALA A 198 13.72 -7.15 -18.82
C ALA A 198 14.32 -6.53 -17.57
N HIS A 199 13.83 -5.34 -17.23
CA HIS A 199 14.26 -4.55 -16.08
C HIS A 199 13.03 -4.25 -15.20
N PRO A 200 12.59 -5.21 -14.36
CA PRO A 200 11.39 -5.07 -13.56
C PRO A 200 11.47 -3.87 -12.61
N LEU A 201 10.32 -3.21 -12.40
CA LEU A 201 10.17 -2.19 -11.38
C LEU A 201 9.99 -2.87 -10.01
N LEU A 202 10.91 -2.65 -9.09
CA LEU A 202 10.84 -3.09 -7.70
C LEU A 202 10.31 -1.95 -6.83
N LEU A 203 9.10 -2.10 -6.31
CA LEU A 203 8.59 -1.28 -5.21
C LEU A 203 9.04 -1.95 -3.91
N LEU A 204 9.98 -1.31 -3.22
CA LEU A 204 10.67 -1.88 -2.07
C LEU A 204 10.35 -1.10 -0.82
N ASP A 205 9.71 -1.74 0.15
CA ASP A 205 9.54 -1.12 1.45
C ASP A 205 10.86 -1.02 2.20
N VAL A 206 11.12 0.16 2.75
CA VAL A 206 12.31 0.43 3.56
C VAL A 206 12.21 -0.34 4.88
N ASP A 207 11.04 -0.30 5.51
CA ASP A 207 10.82 -0.74 6.88
C ASP A 207 10.34 -2.19 6.98
N LEU A 208 11.04 -3.10 6.28
CA LEU A 208 10.74 -4.53 6.28
C LEU A 208 11.25 -5.22 7.56
N PRO A 209 10.52 -6.23 8.08
CA PRO A 209 10.98 -7.01 9.20
C PRO A 209 12.19 -7.87 8.81
N ALA A 210 13.15 -7.99 9.74
CA ALA A 210 14.38 -8.77 9.68
C ALA A 210 15.45 -8.34 8.65
N LEU A 211 15.06 -7.83 7.48
CA LEU A 211 15.99 -7.32 6.47
C LEU A 211 15.39 -6.08 5.82
N ASP A 212 15.98 -4.92 6.09
CA ASP A 212 15.50 -3.63 5.61
C ASP A 212 15.69 -3.46 4.09
N GLY A 213 14.89 -2.57 3.51
CA GLY A 213 14.90 -2.32 2.07
C GLY A 213 16.22 -1.75 1.54
N TYR A 214 16.95 -0.96 2.33
CA TYR A 214 18.26 -0.44 1.89
C TYR A 214 19.29 -1.57 1.79
N SER A 215 19.33 -2.49 2.74
CA SER A 215 20.19 -3.67 2.71
C SER A 215 19.90 -4.58 1.50
N ILE A 216 18.62 -4.74 1.14
CA ILE A 216 18.21 -5.46 -0.08
C ILE A 216 18.74 -4.71 -1.31
N PHE A 217 18.50 -3.41 -1.39
CA PHE A 217 18.93 -2.57 -2.50
C PHE A 217 20.44 -2.62 -2.74
N ASP A 218 21.24 -2.44 -1.69
CA ASP A 218 22.71 -2.48 -1.77
C ASP A 218 23.21 -3.85 -2.26
N THR A 219 22.57 -4.93 -1.81
CA THR A 219 22.89 -6.28 -2.27
C THR A 219 22.59 -6.44 -3.75
N LEU A 220 21.43 -5.95 -4.23
CA LEU A 220 21.06 -6.02 -5.64
C LEU A 220 21.97 -5.17 -6.51
N GLN A 221 22.41 -4.00 -6.05
CA GLN A 221 23.35 -3.17 -6.80
C GLN A 221 24.72 -3.83 -6.98
N ARG A 222 25.13 -4.66 -6.01
CA ARG A 222 26.41 -5.37 -6.05
C ARG A 222 26.34 -6.67 -6.85
N GLU A 223 25.29 -7.47 -6.68
CA GLU A 223 25.17 -8.82 -7.27
C GLU A 223 24.41 -8.84 -8.60
N ARG A 224 23.50 -7.88 -8.80
CA ARG A 224 22.59 -7.78 -9.96
C ARG A 224 22.53 -6.33 -10.48
N PRO A 225 23.69 -5.66 -10.71
CA PRO A 225 23.73 -4.24 -11.05
C PRO A 225 22.86 -3.92 -12.26
N GLY A 226 22.03 -2.89 -12.13
CA GLY A 226 21.16 -2.42 -13.21
C GLY A 226 19.98 -3.35 -13.55
N THR A 227 19.84 -4.51 -12.91
CA THR A 227 18.75 -5.46 -13.23
C THR A 227 17.37 -4.91 -12.80
N PHE A 228 17.31 -4.25 -11.65
CA PHE A 228 16.07 -3.79 -11.06
C PHE A 228 15.99 -2.27 -11.05
N ARG A 229 14.79 -1.76 -11.36
CA ARG A 229 14.45 -0.35 -11.21
C ARG A 229 13.78 -0.16 -9.86
N VAL A 230 14.43 0.52 -8.93
CA VAL A 230 13.95 0.53 -7.54
C VAL A 230 13.24 1.84 -7.22
N VAL A 231 12.03 1.73 -6.69
CA VAL A 231 11.25 2.81 -6.07
C VAL A 231 11.01 2.41 -4.63
N PHE A 232 11.44 3.24 -3.68
CA PHE A 232 11.22 2.94 -2.27
C PHE A 232 9.81 3.31 -1.82
N THR A 233 9.21 2.50 -0.95
CA THR A 233 8.11 2.93 -0.09
C THR A 233 8.64 3.14 1.33
N THR A 234 8.18 4.17 2.02
CA THR A 234 8.72 4.49 3.35
C THR A 234 7.73 5.26 4.20
N VAL A 235 7.75 5.06 5.51
CA VAL A 235 7.04 5.94 6.47
C VAL A 235 7.83 7.22 6.77
N HIS A 236 9.10 7.26 6.39
CA HIS A 236 10.00 8.36 6.66
C HIS A 236 10.06 9.33 5.48
N GLY A 237 9.41 10.48 5.66
CA GLY A 237 9.36 11.54 4.65
C GLY A 237 10.51 12.56 4.73
N ASN A 238 11.55 12.30 5.52
CA ASN A 238 12.61 13.30 5.70
C ASN A 238 13.53 13.38 4.47
N GLU A 239 13.98 14.58 4.14
CA GLU A 239 14.74 14.87 2.92
C GLU A 239 16.07 14.13 2.87
N ALA A 240 16.71 13.93 4.03
CA ALA A 240 18.02 13.28 4.12
C ALA A 240 17.97 11.79 3.74
N GLU A 241 16.93 11.07 4.14
CA GLU A 241 16.75 9.66 3.79
C GLU A 241 16.34 9.47 2.33
N GLN A 242 15.50 10.36 1.81
CA GLN A 242 15.15 10.36 0.39
C GLN A 242 16.37 10.67 -0.48
N LEU A 243 17.18 11.65 -0.09
CA LEU A 243 18.39 12.00 -0.83
C LEU A 243 19.38 10.83 -0.83
N ARG A 244 19.55 10.14 0.29
CA ARG A 244 20.47 9.00 0.41
C ARG A 244 20.22 7.91 -0.62
N GLY A 245 18.99 7.44 -0.79
CA GLY A 245 18.75 6.36 -1.77
C GLY A 245 18.64 6.88 -3.20
N LEU A 246 18.26 8.14 -3.45
CA LEU A 246 18.42 8.74 -4.78
C LEU A 246 19.90 8.78 -5.21
N GLU A 247 20.79 9.20 -4.31
CA GLU A 247 22.24 9.20 -4.54
C GLU A 247 22.79 7.77 -4.73
N ALA A 248 22.19 6.78 -4.07
CA ALA A 248 22.53 5.36 -4.24
C ALA A 248 21.96 4.72 -5.53
N GLY A 249 21.15 5.46 -6.29
CA GLY A 249 20.64 5.05 -7.60
C GLY A 249 19.19 4.54 -7.62
N ALA A 250 18.42 4.75 -6.55
CA ALA A 250 16.97 4.58 -6.60
C ALA A 250 16.32 5.62 -7.52
N LEU A 251 15.22 5.25 -8.16
CA LEU A 251 14.54 6.11 -9.13
C LEU A 251 13.61 7.14 -8.49
N ASP A 252 12.95 6.75 -7.40
CA ASP A 252 11.90 7.54 -6.78
C ASP A 252 11.52 7.00 -5.39
N TYR A 253 10.65 7.75 -4.70
CA TYR A 253 10.08 7.42 -3.40
C TYR A 253 8.55 7.57 -3.39
N LEU A 254 7.92 6.77 -2.54
CA LEU A 254 6.52 6.83 -2.17
C LEU A 254 6.41 6.88 -0.64
N VAL A 255 6.03 8.04 -0.12
CA VAL A 255 5.87 8.24 1.33
C VAL A 255 4.49 7.72 1.75
N LYS A 256 4.46 6.91 2.81
CA LYS A 256 3.25 6.38 3.44
C LYS A 256 2.59 7.48 4.31
N PRO A 257 1.25 7.60 4.33
CA PRO A 257 0.26 6.81 3.59
C PRO A 257 0.28 7.12 2.08
N ILE A 258 0.23 6.07 1.26
CA ILE A 258 0.38 6.17 -0.20
C ILE A 258 -0.98 6.36 -0.87
N SER A 259 -1.12 7.43 -1.67
CA SER A 259 -2.22 7.53 -2.65
C SER A 259 -2.04 6.48 -3.74
N LEU A 260 -3.02 5.57 -3.88
CA LEU A 260 -2.99 4.50 -4.89
C LEU A 260 -2.77 5.07 -6.30
N ARG A 261 -3.39 6.21 -6.61
CA ARG A 261 -3.23 6.86 -7.91
C ARG A 261 -1.79 7.34 -8.13
N VAL A 262 -1.21 8.01 -7.15
CA VAL A 262 0.18 8.49 -7.24
C VAL A 262 1.13 7.31 -7.44
N ALA A 263 0.92 6.22 -6.70
CA ALA A 263 1.68 4.99 -6.89
C ALA A 263 1.56 4.47 -8.33
N LEU A 264 0.34 4.35 -8.86
CA LEU A 264 0.12 3.82 -10.21
C LEU A 264 0.65 4.73 -11.32
N GLU A 265 0.66 6.05 -11.13
CA GLU A 265 1.32 6.97 -12.05
C GLU A 265 2.85 6.85 -12.02
N LYS A 266 3.45 6.71 -10.83
CA LYS A 266 4.90 6.45 -10.71
C LYS A 266 5.27 5.09 -11.31
N ILE A 267 4.48 4.05 -11.06
CA ILE A 267 4.65 2.73 -11.68
C ILE A 267 4.59 2.86 -13.20
N ARG A 268 3.58 3.53 -13.74
CA ARG A 268 3.41 3.76 -15.19
C ARG A 268 4.60 4.49 -15.81
N ARG A 269 5.21 5.44 -15.07
CA ARG A 269 6.38 6.20 -15.54
C ARG A 269 7.63 5.33 -15.69
N TRP A 270 7.83 4.37 -14.79
CA TRP A 270 9.07 3.61 -14.67
C TRP A 270 9.03 2.21 -15.29
N VAL A 271 7.86 1.60 -15.43
CA VAL A 271 7.69 0.32 -16.16
C VAL A 271 7.93 0.53 -17.66
N GLY A 272 8.63 -0.41 -18.31
CA GLY A 272 8.98 -0.31 -19.74
C GLY A 272 10.07 0.73 -20.07
N ARG A 273 10.65 1.31 -19.01
CA ARG A 273 11.97 1.96 -18.96
C ARG A 273 13.02 1.39 -19.90
#